data_AF-A0A6J7RIZ2-F1
#
_entry.id   AF-A0A6J7RIZ2-F1
#
_cell.length_a   1.000
_cell.length_b   1.000
_cell.length_c   1.000
_cell.angle_alpha   90.00
_cell.angle_beta   90.00
_cell.angle_gamma   90.00
#
_symmetry.space_group_name_H-M   'P 1'
#
loop_
_entity.id
_entity.type
_entity.pdbx_description
1 polymer ?
#
loop_
_entity_poly.entity_id
_entity_poly.type
_entity_poly.pdbx_seq_one_letter_code
_entity_poly.pdbx_strand_id
1 'polypeptide(L)'
;MRVELLEGRPGSVWHTDEIARLHHVAYWVDDVTASTRRMMSAGWDVEVTVANPDAIPIGFAYLTKPGHARIELTDGSDLDTTLAQLGWGEYATLLRGG
;
A
#
# COMPACT_ATOMS: atom_id res chain seq x y z
N MET A 1 13.84 3.28 -5.05
CA MET A 1 12.69 4.18 -4.75
C MET A 1 11.92 4.43 -6.04
N ARG A 2 10.58 4.42 -5.97
CA ARG A 2 9.69 4.69 -7.12
C ARG A 2 8.60 5.68 -6.67
N VAL A 3 8.01 6.38 -7.64
CA VAL A 3 6.91 7.31 -7.40
C VAL A 3 5.72 6.85 -8.23
N GLU A 4 4.61 6.59 -7.57
CA GLU A 4 3.31 6.35 -8.19
C GLU A 4 2.52 7.66 -8.22
N LEU A 5 1.86 7.96 -9.34
CA LEU A 5 0.92 9.07 -9.45
C LEU A 5 -0.51 8.55 -9.33
N LEU A 6 -1.26 9.09 -8.39
CA LEU A 6 -2.63 8.70 -8.10
C LEU A 6 -3.57 9.88 -8.37
N GLU A 7 -4.63 9.64 -9.15
CA GLU A 7 -5.73 10.59 -9.35
C GLU A 7 -7.00 10.05 -8.67
N GLY A 8 -7.43 10.73 -7.61
CA GLY A 8 -8.61 10.33 -6.83
C GLY A 8 -9.83 11.19 -7.14
N ARG A 9 -10.99 10.56 -7.33
CA ARG A 9 -12.29 11.26 -7.39
C ARG A 9 -12.69 11.84 -6.03
N PRO A 10 -13.50 12.92 -5.97
CA PRO A 10 -14.05 13.45 -4.72
C PRO A 10 -14.66 12.37 -3.82
N GLY A 11 -14.29 12.40 -2.54
CA GLY A 11 -14.75 11.44 -1.52
C GLY A 11 -14.03 10.09 -1.53
N SER A 12 -13.09 9.84 -2.45
CA SER A 12 -12.21 8.66 -2.38
C SER A 12 -11.04 8.87 -1.42
N VAL A 13 -10.41 7.77 -0.98
CA VAL A 13 -9.21 7.84 -0.11
C VAL A 13 -8.00 8.46 -0.80
N TRP A 14 -8.04 8.49 -2.14
CA TRP A 14 -7.05 9.11 -3.02
C TRP A 14 -7.35 10.58 -3.35
N HIS A 15 -8.53 11.10 -2.96
CA HIS A 15 -8.95 12.49 -3.27
C HIS A 15 -8.03 13.53 -2.63
N THR A 16 -7.68 14.59 -3.36
CA THR A 16 -6.98 15.77 -2.83
C THR A 16 -7.54 17.06 -3.40
N ASP A 17 -7.67 18.10 -2.56
CA ASP A 17 -8.04 19.47 -2.99
C ASP A 17 -6.81 20.32 -3.35
N GLU A 18 -5.61 19.78 -3.13
CA GLU A 18 -4.34 20.36 -3.54
C GLU A 18 -3.95 19.91 -4.97
N ILE A 19 -2.96 20.56 -5.58
CA ILE A 19 -2.42 20.13 -6.88
C ILE A 19 -1.84 18.71 -6.80
N ALA A 20 -1.10 18.41 -5.73
CA ALA A 20 -0.55 17.09 -5.42
C ALA A 20 -0.12 17.03 -3.95
N ARG A 21 -0.20 15.86 -3.32
CA ARG A 21 0.32 15.61 -1.96
C ARG A 21 0.94 14.22 -1.84
N LEU A 22 1.79 14.01 -0.84
CA LEU A 22 2.23 12.65 -0.49
C LEU A 22 1.04 11.83 -0.01
N HIS A 23 0.71 10.74 -0.72
CA HIS A 23 -0.41 9.88 -0.37
C HIS A 23 -0.04 8.78 0.62
N HIS A 24 1.04 8.01 0.35
CA HIS A 24 1.58 7.00 1.24
C HIS A 24 3.06 6.72 0.92
N VAL A 25 3.71 5.92 1.77
CA VAL A 25 4.97 5.22 1.46
C VAL A 25 4.70 3.71 1.48
N ALA A 26 4.94 3.03 0.36
CA ALA A 26 4.63 1.61 0.20
C ALA A 26 5.84 0.71 0.42
N TYR A 27 5.61 -0.46 1.03
CA TYR A 27 6.58 -1.53 1.21
C TYR A 27 5.98 -2.87 0.78
N TRP A 28 6.74 -3.65 0.03
CA TRP A 28 6.43 -5.06 -0.18
C TRP A 28 6.81 -5.87 1.06
N VAL A 29 5.92 -6.78 1.45
CA VAL A 29 6.12 -7.70 2.57
C VAL A 29 5.71 -9.11 2.18
N ASP A 30 6.38 -10.11 2.76
CA ASP A 30 6.07 -11.52 2.50
C ASP A 30 4.74 -11.97 3.12
N ASP A 31 4.31 -11.30 4.21
CA ASP A 31 3.06 -11.59 4.92
C ASP A 31 2.42 -10.27 5.38
N VAL A 32 1.42 -9.80 4.62
CA VAL A 32 0.67 -8.57 4.91
C VAL A 32 -0.09 -8.70 6.23
N THR A 33 -0.64 -9.88 6.54
CA THR A 33 -1.41 -10.11 7.76
C THR A 33 -0.52 -9.99 9.00
N ALA A 34 0.60 -10.70 9.04
CA ALA A 34 1.54 -10.66 10.16
C ALA A 34 2.17 -9.27 10.31
N SER A 35 2.55 -8.64 9.20
CA SER A 35 3.16 -7.31 9.20
C SER A 35 2.18 -6.23 9.67
N THR A 36 0.91 -6.31 9.25
CA THR A 36 -0.15 -5.41 9.71
C THR A 36 -0.39 -5.56 11.21
N ARG A 37 -0.49 -6.80 11.72
CA ARG A 37 -0.63 -7.06 13.17
C ARG A 37 0.52 -6.47 13.98
N ARG A 38 1.75 -6.57 13.47
CA ARG A 38 2.94 -5.98 14.09
C ARG A 38 2.89 -4.44 14.09
N MET A 39 2.39 -3.82 13.02
CA MET A 39 2.21 -2.37 13.00
C MET A 39 1.13 -1.94 13.99
N MET A 40 0.01 -2.66 14.06
CA MET A 40 -1.05 -2.40 15.02
C MET A 40 -0.57 -2.50 16.47
N SER A 41 0.23 -3.52 16.81
CA SER A 41 0.82 -3.62 18.15
C SER A 41 1.82 -2.49 18.47
N ALA A 42 2.36 -1.82 17.45
CA ALA A 42 3.18 -0.62 17.58
C ALA A 42 2.38 0.71 17.55
N GLY A 43 1.05 0.63 17.64
CA GLY A 43 0.14 1.78 17.72
C GLY A 43 -0.16 2.44 16.38
N TRP A 44 -0.24 1.64 15.30
CA TRP A 44 -0.78 2.07 14.01
C TRP A 44 -2.22 1.57 13.84
N ASP A 45 -3.04 2.30 13.09
CA ASP A 45 -4.41 1.93 12.78
C ASP A 45 -4.55 1.56 11.30
N VAL A 46 -5.36 0.54 11.00
CA VAL A 46 -5.72 0.19 9.62
C VAL A 46 -6.80 1.16 9.14
N GLU A 47 -6.49 1.92 8.09
CA GLU A 47 -7.41 2.88 7.48
C GLU A 47 -8.21 2.25 6.34
N VAL A 48 -7.55 1.52 5.45
CA VAL A 48 -8.15 0.83 4.30
C VAL A 48 -7.44 -0.49 4.08
N THR A 49 -8.21 -1.53 3.78
CA THR A 49 -7.69 -2.82 3.34
C THR A 49 -8.78 -3.57 2.60
N VAL A 50 -8.40 -4.59 1.82
CA VAL A 50 -9.31 -5.69 1.50
C VAL A 50 -9.19 -6.69 2.63
N ALA A 51 -10.27 -6.92 3.37
CA ALA A 51 -10.29 -7.93 4.40
C ALA A 51 -10.91 -9.24 3.87
N ASN A 52 -10.39 -10.37 4.33
CA ASN A 52 -11.07 -11.65 4.16
C ASN A 52 -12.34 -11.71 5.07
N PRO A 53 -13.17 -12.77 4.99
CA PRO A 53 -14.37 -12.90 5.81
C PRO A 53 -14.13 -12.85 7.33
N ASP A 54 -12.91 -13.14 7.78
CA ASP A 54 -12.50 -13.08 9.19
C ASP A 54 -11.97 -11.68 9.59
N ALA A 55 -12.21 -10.65 8.77
CA ALA A 55 -11.72 -9.28 8.94
C ALA A 55 -10.18 -9.17 8.98
N ILE A 56 -9.47 -10.10 8.34
CA ILE A 56 -8.01 -10.10 8.25
C ILE A 56 -7.57 -9.37 6.96
N PRO A 57 -6.69 -8.36 7.05
CA PRO A 57 -6.10 -7.70 5.87
C PRO A 57 -5.40 -8.69 4.93
N ILE A 58 -5.81 -8.72 3.67
CA ILE A 58 -5.22 -9.53 2.60
C ILE A 58 -4.81 -8.66 1.41
N GLY A 59 -3.69 -8.99 0.77
CA GLY A 59 -3.17 -8.29 -0.41
C GLY A 59 -2.51 -6.94 -0.09
N PHE A 60 -3.21 -6.04 0.60
CA PHE A 60 -2.62 -4.78 1.07
C PHE A 60 -3.30 -4.19 2.33
N ALA A 61 -2.62 -3.26 3.00
CA ALA A 61 -3.20 -2.42 4.05
C ALA A 61 -2.61 -1.00 4.05
N TYR A 62 -3.49 0.01 4.08
CA TYR A 62 -3.14 1.38 4.46
C TYR A 62 -3.18 1.54 5.97
N LEU A 63 -2.08 2.03 6.52
CA LEU A 63 -1.85 2.20 7.94
C LEU A 63 -1.56 3.66 8.26
N THR A 64 -2.14 4.17 9.33
CA THR A 64 -1.92 5.54 9.79
C THR A 64 -1.48 5.57 11.25
N LYS A 65 -0.72 6.61 11.60
CA LYS A 65 -0.33 6.93 12.97
C LYS A 65 -0.14 8.44 13.08
N PRO A 66 -0.66 9.10 14.13
CA PRO A 66 -0.52 10.54 14.29
C PRO A 66 0.94 10.99 14.21
N GLY A 67 1.22 11.99 13.36
CA GLY A 67 2.57 12.52 13.14
C GLY A 67 3.44 11.73 12.15
N HIS A 68 2.92 10.67 11.53
CA HIS A 68 3.62 9.87 10.53
C HIS A 68 2.93 9.91 9.16
N ALA A 69 3.69 9.70 8.08
CA ALA A 69 3.12 9.44 6.77
C ALA A 69 2.29 8.14 6.79
N ARG A 70 1.23 8.09 5.97
CA ARG A 70 0.50 6.84 5.72
C ARG A 70 1.46 5.81 5.13
N ILE A 71 1.39 4.58 5.63
CA ILE A 71 2.16 3.44 5.12
C ILE A 71 1.23 2.51 4.36
N GLU A 72 1.70 2.00 3.22
CA GLU A 72 1.09 0.85 2.56
C GLU A 72 1.97 -0.38 2.75
N LEU A 73 1.39 -1.47 3.21
CA LEU A 73 1.99 -2.80 3.12
C LEU A 73 1.30 -3.54 2.00
N THR A 74 2.06 -4.04 1.04
CA THR A 74 1.54 -4.77 -0.13
C THR A 74 2.20 -6.14 -0.19
N ASP A 75 1.44 -7.15 -0.57
CA ASP A 75 1.96 -8.51 -0.71
C ASP A 75 3.03 -8.55 -1.81
N GLY A 76 4.24 -8.96 -1.44
CA GLY A 76 5.38 -9.10 -2.35
C GLY A 76 5.35 -10.39 -3.17
N SER A 77 4.56 -11.39 -2.77
CA SER A 77 4.49 -12.68 -3.45
C SER A 77 3.87 -12.60 -4.84
N ASP A 78 3.10 -11.54 -5.11
CA ASP A 78 2.45 -11.28 -6.39
C ASP A 78 2.96 -10.01 -7.09
N LEU A 79 4.21 -9.61 -6.79
CA LEU A 79 4.83 -8.38 -7.31
C LEU A 79 4.66 -8.23 -8.82
N ASP A 80 4.84 -9.29 -9.61
CA ASP A 80 4.73 -9.20 -11.07
C ASP A 80 3.31 -8.92 -11.55
N THR A 81 2.32 -9.55 -10.93
CA THR A 81 0.92 -9.33 -11.24
C THR A 81 0.51 -7.92 -10.83
N THR A 82 0.91 -7.47 -9.65
CA THR A 82 0.68 -6.09 -9.20
C THR A 82 1.31 -5.09 -10.18
N LEU A 83 2.57 -5.31 -10.58
CA LEU A 83 3.24 -4.45 -11.54
C LEU A 83 2.53 -4.46 -12.90
N ALA A 84 2.08 -5.61 -13.39
CA ALA A 84 1.32 -5.69 -14.63
C ALA A 84 0.00 -4.90 -14.55
N GLN A 85 -0.74 -5.02 -13.43
CA GLN A 85 -1.99 -4.28 -13.20
C GLN A 85 -1.77 -2.76 -13.14
N LEU A 86 -0.64 -2.33 -12.60
CA LEU A 86 -0.24 -0.92 -12.54
C LEU A 86 0.39 -0.42 -13.87
N GLY A 87 0.45 -1.27 -14.91
CA GLY A 87 1.05 -0.92 -16.20
C GLY A 87 2.58 -0.88 -16.19
N TRP A 88 3.22 -1.46 -15.17
CA TRP A 88 4.67 -1.48 -14.96
C TRP A 88 5.29 -2.85 -15.26
N GLY A 89 4.56 -3.77 -15.88
CA GLY A 89 5.01 -5.14 -16.14
C GLY A 89 6.33 -5.22 -16.93
N GLU A 90 6.57 -4.29 -17.87
CA GLU A 90 7.81 -4.24 -18.66
C GLU A 90 9.06 -3.92 -17.83
N TYR A 91 8.88 -3.33 -16.65
CA TYR A 91 9.98 -3.01 -15.74
C TYR A 91 10.29 -4.14 -14.78
N ALA A 92 9.43 -5.16 -14.63
CA ALA A 92 9.49 -6.17 -13.56
C ALA A 92 10.91 -6.73 -13.28
N THR A 93 11.70 -6.98 -14.31
CA THR A 93 13.09 -7.47 -14.19
C THR A 93 14.04 -6.47 -13.53
N LEU A 94 13.91 -5.18 -13.81
CA LEU A 94 14.62 -4.10 -13.10
C LEU A 94 14.14 -3.97 -11.65
N LEU A 95 12.90 -4.39 -11.39
CA LEU A 95 12.23 -4.20 -10.11
C LEU A 95 12.54 -5.28 -9.07
N ARG A 96 13.14 -6.41 -9.48
CA ARG A 96 13.61 -7.50 -8.60
C ARG A 96 15.06 -7.36 -8.11
N GLY A 97 15.86 -6.51 -8.75
CA GLY A 97 17.32 -6.49 -8.62
C GLY A 97 17.91 -5.38 -7.76
N GLY A 98 17.13 -4.78 -6.85
CA GLY A 98 17.55 -3.65 -6.02
C GLY A 98 17.28 -3.85 -4.54
#